data_AF-A0A7X6YJB7-F1
#
_entry.id   AF-A0A7X6YJB7-F1
#
_cell.length_a   1.000
_cell.length_b   1.000
_cell.length_c   1.000
_cell.angle_alpha   90.00
_cell.angle_beta   90.00
_cell.angle_gamma   90.00
#
_symmetry.space_group_name_H-M   'P 1'
#
loop_
_entity.id
_entity.type
_entity.pdbx_description
1 polymer ?
#
loop_
_entity_poly.entity_id
_entity_poly.type
_entity_poly.pdbx_seq_one_letter_code
_entity_poly.pdbx_strand_id
1 'polypeptide(L)' 'MKVKQTEFMRYSELSFEISRKFTKHYSTSFYSATQLFSSPIKEAIYGIYGFVRLADEIVDSFYGCDQRTILNRFEADYD' A
#
# COMPACT_ATOMS: atom_id res chain seq x y z
N MET A 1 -1.62 -18.88 -21.13
CA MET A 1 -2.71 -18.32 -20.29
C MET A 1 -2.57 -18.64 -18.80
N LYS A 2 -2.28 -19.89 -18.37
CA LYS A 2 -2.17 -20.23 -16.93
C LYS A 2 -1.03 -19.51 -16.17
N VAL A 3 0.14 -19.30 -16.80
CA VAL A 3 1.31 -18.67 -16.14
C VAL A 3 1.05 -17.21 -15.74
N LYS A 4 0.51 -16.39 -16.67
CA LYS A 4 0.16 -14.99 -16.37
C LYS A 4 -0.86 -14.85 -15.23
N GLN A 5 -1.81 -15.77 -15.11
CA GLN A 5 -2.78 -15.78 -14.01
C GLN A 5 -2.11 -16.05 -12.66
N THR A 6 -1.13 -16.95 -12.63
CA THR A 6 -0.36 -17.26 -11.42
C THR A 6 0.53 -16.10 -10.99
N GLU A 7 1.17 -15.40 -11.93
CA GLU A 7 1.99 -14.22 -11.64
C GLU A 7 1.16 -13.07 -11.07
N PHE A 8 -0.01 -12.80 -11.65
CA PHE A 8 -0.93 -11.79 -11.15
C PHE A 8 -1.42 -12.11 -9.72
N MET A 9 -1.80 -13.37 -9.44
CA MET A 9 -2.19 -13.77 -8.09
C MET A 9 -1.06 -13.57 -7.07
N ARG A 10 0.17 -13.94 -7.43
CA ARG A 10 1.35 -13.71 -6.57
C ARG A 10 1.58 -12.22 -6.30
N TYR A 11 1.44 -11.38 -7.33
CA TYR A 11 1.55 -9.93 -7.18
C TYR A 11 0.47 -9.40 -6.23
N SER A 12 -0.79 -9.77 -6.42
CA SER A 12 -1.89 -9.32 -5.57
C SER A 12 -1.72 -9.75 -4.11
N GLU A 13 -1.38 -11.03 -3.87
CA GLU A 13 -1.13 -11.55 -2.52
C GLU A 13 0.00 -10.78 -1.82
N LEU A 14 1.11 -10.56 -2.52
CA LEU A 14 2.24 -9.81 -1.99
C LEU A 14 1.90 -8.35 -1.70
N SER A 15 1.16 -7.69 -2.60
CA SER A 15 0.72 -6.31 -2.40
C SER A 15 -0.15 -6.16 -1.16
N PHE A 16 -1.12 -7.05 -0.94
CA PHE A 16 -1.92 -7.05 0.29
C PHE A 16 -1.08 -7.33 1.53
N GLU A 17 -0.12 -8.26 1.47
CA GLU A 17 0.78 -8.55 2.59
C GLU A 17 1.62 -7.31 2.97
N ILE A 18 2.20 -6.63 1.98
CA ILE A 18 2.99 -5.41 2.19
C ILE A 18 2.12 -4.31 2.78
N SER A 19 0.95 -4.06 2.20
CA SER A 19 0.00 -3.07 2.69
C SER A 19 -0.39 -3.31 4.15
N ARG A 20 -0.66 -4.58 4.51
CA ARG A 20 -0.94 -4.97 5.90
C ARG A 20 0.24 -4.69 6.84
N LYS A 21 1.47 -4.94 6.40
CA LYS A 21 2.69 -4.62 7.17
C LYS A 21 2.85 -3.11 7.36
N PHE A 22 2.63 -2.30 6.31
CA PHE A 22 2.61 -0.84 6.40
C PHE A 22 1.62 -0.37 7.46
N THR A 23 0.35 -0.80 7.37
CA THR A 23 -0.68 -0.40 8.34
C THR A 23 -0.27 -0.73 9.78
N LYS A 24 0.25 -1.94 10.03
CA LYS A 24 0.68 -2.35 11.36
C LYS A 24 1.89 -1.56 11.86
N HIS A 25 2.84 -1.24 10.98
CA HIS A 25 4.08 -0.57 11.35
C HIS A 25 3.84 0.91 11.69
N TYR A 26 3.04 1.61 10.86
CA TYR A 26 2.77 3.03 11.04
C TYR A 26 1.72 3.33 12.10
N SER A 27 0.79 2.40 12.37
CA SER A 27 -0.20 2.60 13.44
C SER A 27 -0.72 1.30 14.03
N THR A 28 -0.25 0.94 15.22
CA THR A 28 -0.72 -0.24 15.97
C THR A 28 -2.19 -0.11 16.39
N SER A 29 -2.64 1.11 16.72
CA SER A 29 -4.03 1.39 17.10
C SER A 29 -4.98 1.26 15.91
N PHE A 30 -4.64 1.87 14.76
CA PHE A 30 -5.43 1.76 13.55
C PHE A 30 -5.46 0.32 13.04
N TYR A 31 -4.31 -0.37 12.99
CA TYR A 31 -4.26 -1.80 12.66
C TYR A 31 -5.16 -2.64 13.56
N SER A 32 -5.19 -2.36 14.87
CA SER A 32 -6.08 -3.06 15.81
C SER A 32 -7.55 -2.77 15.51
N ALA A 33 -7.91 -1.51 15.22
CA ALA A 33 -9.27 -1.14 14.82
C ALA A 33 -9.73 -1.85 13.54
N THR A 34 -8.83 -2.02 12.55
CA THR A 34 -9.16 -2.77 11.32
C THR A 34 -9.52 -4.24 11.59
N GLN A 35 -9.09 -4.82 12.72
CA GLN A 35 -9.41 -6.22 13.05
C GLN A 35 -10.91 -6.45 13.32
N LEU A 36 -11.66 -5.38 13.61
CA LEU A 36 -13.10 -5.44 13.90
C LEU A 36 -13.95 -5.65 12.64
N PHE A 37 -13.39 -5.50 11.44
CA PHE A 37 -14.08 -5.70 10.18
C PHE A 37 -13.92 -7.13 9.63
N SER A 38 -14.84 -7.53 8.75
CA SER A 38 -14.75 -8.79 8.00
C SER A 38 -13.52 -8.81 7.10
N SER A 39 -13.06 -10.01 6.73
CA SER A 39 -11.82 -10.18 5.93
C SER A 39 -11.80 -9.34 4.64
N PRO A 40 -12.87 -9.29 3.82
CA PRO A 40 -12.82 -8.51 2.58
C PRO A 40 -12.65 -7.00 2.83
N ILE A 41 -13.32 -6.48 3.86
CA ILE A 41 -13.22 -5.06 4.22
C ILE A 41 -11.85 -4.74 4.79
N LYS A 42 -11.31 -5.63 5.63
CA LYS A 42 -9.98 -5.50 6.23
C LYS A 42 -8.87 -5.40 5.16
N GLU A 43 -8.90 -6.28 4.17
CA GLU A 43 -7.92 -6.26 3.07
C GLU A 43 -8.06 -5.00 2.21
N ALA A 44 -9.28 -4.54 1.95
CA ALA A 44 -9.51 -3.27 1.25
C ALA A 44 -8.95 -2.07 2.01
N ILE A 45 -9.13 -2.02 3.34
CA ILE A 45 -8.56 -0.96 4.19
C ILE A 45 -7.02 -0.98 4.13
N TYR A 46 -6.40 -2.17 4.21
CA TYR A 46 -4.94 -2.28 4.08
C TYR A 46 -4.47 -1.79 2.71
N GLY A 47 -5.12 -2.22 1.63
CA GLY A 47 -4.79 -1.78 0.28
C GLY A 47 -4.77 -0.25 0.15
N ILE A 48 -5.85 0.41 0.56
CA ILE A 48 -5.97 1.88 0.49
C ILE A 48 -4.94 2.56 1.39
N TYR A 49 -4.82 2.13 2.65
CA TYR A 49 -3.90 2.75 3.60
C TYR A 49 -2.44 2.59 3.16
N GLY A 50 -2.05 1.39 2.73
CA GLY A 50 -0.70 1.12 2.25
C GLY A 50 -0.31 1.96 1.03
N PHE A 51 -1.23 2.12 0.08
CA PHE A 51 -1.02 2.95 -1.10
C PHE A 51 -0.83 4.43 -0.75
N VAL A 52 -1.77 5.02 0.00
CA VAL A 52 -1.69 6.45 0.38
C VAL A 52 -0.50 6.72 1.30
N ARG A 53 -0.17 5.78 2.20
CA ARG A 53 0.98 5.93 3.09
C ARG A 53 2.30 5.99 2.32
N LEU A 54 2.42 5.28 1.20
CA LEU A 54 3.60 5.38 0.35
C LEU A 54 3.76 6.79 -0.25
N ALA A 55 2.66 7.39 -0.72
CA ALA A 55 2.67 8.77 -1.20
C ALA A 55 3.03 9.77 -0.10
N ASP A 56 2.50 9.57 1.10
CA ASP A 56 2.82 10.37 2.29
C ASP A 56 4.32 10.34 2.62
N GLU A 57 4.94 9.14 2.61
CA GLU A 57 6.38 9.00 2.88
C GLU A 57 7.27 9.69 1.83
N ILE A 58 6.87 9.73 0.55
CA ILE A 58 7.59 10.48 -0.47
C ILE A 58 7.69 11.97 -0.07
N VAL A 59 6.62 12.52 0.51
CA VAL A 59 6.55 13.92 0.92
C VAL A 59 7.20 14.15 2.30
N ASP A 60 7.03 13.22 3.24
CA ASP A 60 7.43 13.40 4.64
C ASP A 60 8.87 12.96 4.95
N SER A 61 9.44 12.03 4.16
CA SER A 61 10.69 11.34 4.53
C SER A 61 11.84 11.51 3.53
N PHE A 62 11.59 11.85 2.26
CA PHE A 62 12.61 11.81 1.19
C PHE A 62 13.39 13.14 1.08
N TYR A 63 13.95 13.60 2.19
CA TYR A 63 14.76 14.82 2.25
C TYR A 63 15.99 14.73 1.31
N GLY A 64 16.29 15.83 0.62
CA GLY A 64 17.42 15.91 -0.32
C GLY A 64 17.12 15.35 -1.72
N CYS A 65 15.91 14.90 -1.98
CA CYS A 65 15.40 14.57 -3.31
C CYS A 65 14.39 15.62 -3.78
N ASP A 66 14.12 15.68 -5.10
CA ASP A 66 12.98 16.43 -5.62
C ASP A 66 11.69 15.61 -5.39
N GLN A 67 11.10 15.79 -4.21
CA GLN A 67 9.90 15.08 -3.77
C GLN A 67 8.72 15.28 -4.72
N ARG A 68 8.61 16.47 -5.35
CA ARG A 68 7.56 16.76 -6.32
C ARG A 68 7.73 15.92 -7.58
N THR A 69 8.95 15.83 -8.10
CA THR A 69 9.23 14.98 -9.27
C THR A 69 8.96 13.51 -8.96
N ILE A 70 9.33 13.03 -7.78
CA ILE A 70 9.07 11.64 -7.36
C ILE A 70 7.57 11.39 -7.21
N LEU A 71 6.84 12.28 -6.56
CA LEU A 71 5.39 12.15 -6.37
C LEU A 71 4.64 12.20 -7.71
N ASN A 72 5.00 13.11 -8.62
CA ASN A 72 4.41 13.18 -9.97
C ASN A 72 4.64 11.87 -10.74
N ARG A 73 5.83 11.28 -10.62
CA ARG A 73 6.12 9.99 -11.24
C ARG A 73 5.28 8.87 -10.62
N PHE A 74 5.14 8.87 -9.30
CA PHE A 74 4.31 7.90 -8.59
C PHE A 74 2.84 7.97 -9.03
N GLU A 75 2.30 9.18 -9.22
CA GLU A 75 0.95 9.41 -9.75
C GLU A 75 0.82 8.91 -11.20
N ALA A 76 1.79 9.23 -12.06
CA ALA A 76 1.79 8.81 -13.47
C ALA A 76 1.94 7.30 -13.70
N ASP A 77 2.46 6.54 -12.72
CA ASP A 77 2.55 5.08 -12.80
C ASP A 77 1.17 4.39 -12.60
N TYR A 78 0.15 5.13 -12.14
CA TYR A 78 -1.22 4.63 -11.90
C TYR A 78 -2.26 5.10 -12.92
N ASP A 79 -2.00 6.21 -13.62
CA ASP A 79 -2.85 6.74 -14.72
C ASP A 79 -2.79 5.88 -15.99
#